data_AF-A0A8S2WE42-F1
#
_entry.id   AF-A0A8S2WE42-F1
#
_cell.length_a   1.000
_cell.length_b   1.000
_cell.length_c   1.000
_cell.angle_alpha   90.00
_cell.angle_beta   90.00
_cell.angle_gamma   90.00
#
_symmetry.space_group_name_H-M   'P 1'
#
loop_
_entity.id
_entity.type
_entity.pdbx_description
1 polymer ?
#
loop_
_entity_poly.entity_id
_entity_poly.type
_entity_poly.pdbx_seq_one_letter_code
_entity_poly.pdbx_strand_id
1 'polypeptide(L)'
;SDIDRQEQGFCTKVVLELCETVPRSINRKLFFDNYFTTIKLQVELKKLGIYSVGMVRANRLPGLIMKGEKDLSKEGRESMDHRVAEVDGVELCAVRCVAEFMLKSAPPTPSTKRGRPSLDSTSNENNQTTTSRAVPNSIPPSSVRLDKFDHWPIHTSKGRCRNLGCIGYTRICCTKCQLRLCLNEKSNCFKDYHH
;
A
#
# COMPACT_ATOMS: atom_id res chain seq x y z
N SER A 1 -3.97 -11.12 39.94
CA SER A 1 -5.30 -10.45 39.88
C SER A 1 -5.78 -10.59 38.44
N ASP A 2 -6.38 -11.75 38.17
CA ASP A 2 -6.56 -12.33 36.84
C ASP A 2 -7.92 -12.04 36.22
N ILE A 3 -8.48 -10.85 36.50
CA ILE A 3 -9.88 -10.53 36.18
C ILE A 3 -10.03 -9.79 34.83
N ASP A 4 -8.94 -9.28 34.22
CA ASP A 4 -9.04 -8.47 32.99
C ASP A 4 -8.53 -9.16 31.71
N ARG A 5 -8.19 -10.46 31.79
CA ARG A 5 -7.66 -11.25 30.66
C ARG A 5 -8.73 -11.73 29.66
N GLN A 6 -10.02 -11.61 30.00
CA GLN A 6 -11.10 -12.30 29.27
C GLN A 6 -11.62 -11.55 28.03
N GLU A 7 -11.13 -10.33 27.75
CA GLU A 7 -11.68 -9.49 26.67
C GLU A 7 -10.62 -8.91 25.71
N GLN A 8 -9.49 -9.58 25.58
CA GLN A 8 -8.47 -9.26 24.57
C GLN A 8 -8.77 -10.01 23.27
N GLY A 9 -9.00 -9.26 22.20
CA GLY A 9 -9.17 -9.81 20.87
C GLY A 9 -7.93 -10.60 20.42
N PHE A 10 -8.14 -11.61 19.56
CA PHE A 10 -7.11 -12.55 19.09
C PHE A 10 -5.80 -11.86 18.66
N CYS A 11 -5.90 -10.78 17.88
CA CYS A 11 -4.73 -10.04 17.40
C CYS A 11 -3.90 -9.42 18.53
N THR A 12 -4.55 -8.91 19.58
CA THR A 12 -3.87 -8.32 20.75
C THR A 12 -3.02 -9.37 21.45
N LYS A 13 -3.56 -10.58 21.64
CA LYS A 13 -2.84 -11.67 22.31
C LYS A 13 -1.58 -12.07 21.54
N VAL A 14 -1.70 -12.23 20.22
CA VAL A 14 -0.55 -12.58 19.36
C VAL A 14 0.56 -11.53 19.44
N VAL A 15 0.21 -10.23 19.40
CA VAL A 15 1.23 -9.17 19.49
C VAL A 15 1.88 -9.13 20.88
N LEU A 16 1.10 -9.30 21.95
CA LEU A 16 1.64 -9.33 23.31
C LEU A 16 2.61 -10.50 23.51
N GLU A 17 2.27 -11.68 23.00
CA GLU A 17 3.12 -12.88 23.05
C GLU A 17 4.44 -12.66 22.29
N LEU A 18 4.39 -12.04 21.10
CA LEU A 18 5.61 -11.66 20.36
C LEU A 18 6.47 -10.65 21.15
N CYS A 19 5.83 -9.73 21.87
CA CYS A 19 6.52 -8.72 22.67
C CYS A 19 7.16 -9.27 23.95
N GLU A 20 6.85 -10.50 24.38
CA GLU A 20 7.50 -11.12 25.55
C GLU A 20 9.01 -11.30 25.35
N THR A 21 9.43 -11.52 24.10
CA THR A 21 10.85 -11.64 23.73
C THR A 21 11.55 -10.28 23.64
N VAL A 22 10.79 -9.18 23.63
CA VAL A 22 11.35 -7.83 23.52
C VAL A 22 11.71 -7.35 24.94
N PRO A 23 12.98 -6.96 25.18
CA PRO A 23 13.38 -6.43 26.47
C PRO A 23 12.54 -5.19 26.82
N ARG A 24 11.87 -5.26 27.96
CA ARG A 24 11.05 -4.17 28.51
C ARG A 24 11.96 -3.02 28.95
N SER A 25 11.44 -1.80 28.98
CA SER A 25 12.14 -0.57 29.45
C SER A 25 13.37 -0.12 28.65
N ILE A 26 13.70 -0.78 27.53
CA ILE A 26 14.59 -0.20 26.52
C ILE A 26 13.71 0.70 25.64
N ASN A 27 14.13 1.95 25.39
CA ASN A 27 13.44 2.95 24.56
C ASN A 27 13.28 2.52 23.08
N ARG A 28 12.63 1.38 22.85
CA ARG A 28 12.30 0.80 21.56
C ARG A 28 10.88 1.17 21.20
N LYS A 29 10.69 1.48 19.92
CA LYS A 29 9.40 1.82 19.34
C LYS A 29 8.98 0.65 18.45
N LEU A 30 7.83 0.06 18.74
CA LEU A 30 7.22 -0.95 17.90
C LEU A 30 6.32 -0.30 16.85
N PHE A 31 6.40 -0.81 15.64
CA PHE A 31 5.55 -0.40 14.53
C PHE A 31 4.77 -1.62 14.05
N PHE A 32 3.46 -1.46 13.88
CA PHE A 32 2.59 -2.54 13.40
C PHE A 32 1.69 -2.08 12.27
N ASP A 33 1.29 -3.04 11.46
CA ASP A 33 0.28 -2.84 10.41
C ASP A 33 -1.11 -2.57 11.03
N ASN A 34 -1.96 -1.87 10.29
CA ASN A 34 -3.34 -1.50 10.63
C ASN A 34 -4.23 -2.70 11.03
N TYR A 35 -3.87 -3.90 10.55
CA TYR A 35 -4.57 -5.11 10.96
C TYR A 35 -4.44 -5.40 12.45
N PHE A 36 -3.26 -5.14 13.02
CA PHE A 36 -2.95 -5.43 14.42
C PHE A 36 -3.22 -4.24 15.35
N THR A 37 -3.31 -3.03 14.80
CA THR A 37 -3.51 -1.83 15.63
C THR A 37 -4.89 -1.76 16.27
N THR A 38 -4.92 -1.88 17.60
CA THR A 38 -6.12 -1.74 18.45
C THR A 38 -5.82 -0.81 19.62
N ILE A 39 -6.79 -0.01 20.08
CA ILE A 39 -6.62 0.90 21.23
C ILE A 39 -6.18 0.12 22.48
N LYS A 40 -6.88 -0.98 22.81
CA LYS A 40 -6.53 -1.85 23.95
C LYS A 40 -5.06 -2.32 23.89
N LEU A 41 -4.55 -2.69 22.72
CA LEU A 41 -3.14 -3.11 22.55
C LEU A 41 -2.16 -1.97 22.87
N GLN A 42 -2.46 -0.74 22.43
CA GLN A 42 -1.61 0.42 22.69
C GLN A 42 -1.52 0.74 24.19
N VAL A 43 -2.65 0.64 24.91
CA VAL A 43 -2.69 0.81 26.37
C VAL A 43 -1.79 -0.21 27.07
N GLU A 44 -1.92 -1.49 26.72
CA GLU A 44 -1.15 -2.58 27.34
C GLU A 44 0.35 -2.47 27.07
N LEU A 45 0.75 -2.16 25.83
CA LEU A 45 2.15 -1.94 25.50
C LEU A 45 2.76 -0.76 26.26
N LYS A 46 1.98 0.31 26.43
CA LYS A 46 2.41 1.48 27.21
C LYS A 46 2.56 1.15 28.69
N LYS A 47 1.67 0.35 29.29
CA LYS A 47 1.81 -0.18 30.66
C LYS A 47 3.04 -1.08 30.82
N LEU A 48 3.40 -1.83 29.77
CA LEU A 48 4.64 -2.62 29.72
C LEU A 48 5.90 -1.77 29.49
N GLY A 49 5.76 -0.46 29.31
CA GLY A 49 6.88 0.46 29.06
C GLY A 49 7.44 0.38 27.64
N ILE A 50 6.66 -0.12 26.69
CA ILE A 50 7.03 -0.22 25.28
C ILE A 50 6.28 0.87 24.51
N TYR A 51 7.02 1.67 23.73
CA TYR A 51 6.40 2.67 22.87
C TYR A 51 5.96 2.02 21.57
N SER A 52 4.83 2.47 21.04
CA SER A 52 4.29 1.90 19.81
C SER A 52 3.57 2.91 18.95
N VAL A 53 3.59 2.64 17.64
CA VAL A 53 2.90 3.42 16.61
C VAL A 53 2.22 2.46 15.66
N GLY A 54 0.96 2.72 15.34
CA GLY A 54 0.24 1.93 14.34
C GLY A 54 -0.80 2.79 13.64
N MET A 55 -1.14 2.40 12.41
CA MET A 55 -2.22 3.05 11.68
C MET A 55 -3.58 2.53 12.17
N VAL A 56 -4.55 3.44 12.33
CA VAL A 56 -5.92 3.11 12.74
C VAL A 56 -6.90 3.77 11.77
N ARG A 57 -7.94 3.05 11.37
CA ARG A 57 -9.06 3.64 10.62
C ARG A 57 -9.85 4.58 11.52
N ALA A 58 -10.22 5.76 11.03
CA ALA A 58 -10.99 6.76 11.80
C ALA A 58 -12.23 6.17 12.50
N ASN A 59 -12.96 5.27 11.84
CA ASN A 59 -14.17 4.62 12.39
C ASN A 59 -13.90 3.72 13.60
N ARG A 60 -12.63 3.43 13.93
CA ARG A 60 -12.22 2.65 15.11
C ARG A 60 -11.84 3.53 16.30
N LEU A 61 -11.96 4.85 16.18
CA LEU A 61 -11.71 5.83 17.25
C LEU A 61 -13.03 6.54 17.62
N PRO A 62 -13.98 5.85 18.28
CA PRO A 62 -15.23 6.48 18.67
C PRO A 62 -14.98 7.65 19.63
N GLY A 63 -15.66 8.78 19.41
CA GLY A 63 -15.55 9.97 20.25
C GLY A 63 -14.41 10.93 19.90
N LEU A 64 -13.45 10.55 19.05
CA LEU A 64 -12.41 11.48 18.58
C LEU A 64 -12.89 12.29 17.37
N ILE A 65 -13.21 13.56 17.60
CA ILE A 65 -13.47 14.52 16.53
C ILE A 65 -12.14 15.10 16.06
N MET A 66 -11.62 14.60 14.94
CA MET A 66 -10.42 15.12 14.27
C MET A 66 -10.80 15.86 12.99
N LYS A 67 -9.98 16.82 12.57
CA LYS A 67 -10.16 17.54 11.30
C LYS A 67 -10.32 16.56 10.13
N GLY A 68 -11.29 16.83 9.26
CA GLY A 68 -11.47 16.06 8.04
C GLY A 68 -10.32 16.27 7.07
N GLU A 69 -10.13 15.34 6.15
CA GLU A 69 -9.16 15.46 5.06
C GLU A 69 -9.35 16.78 4.28
N LYS A 70 -10.61 17.18 4.02
CA LYS A 70 -10.93 18.44 3.33
C LYS A 70 -10.45 19.68 4.07
N ASP A 71 -10.45 19.66 5.40
CA ASP A 71 -10.04 20.81 6.20
C ASP A 71 -8.52 20.88 6.31
N LEU A 72 -7.86 19.73 6.48
CA LEU A 72 -6.40 19.62 6.45
C LEU A 72 -5.82 20.01 5.09
N SER A 73 -6.46 19.64 3.98
CA SER A 73 -6.02 20.02 2.64
C SER A 73 -6.15 21.52 2.34
N LYS A 74 -7.00 22.27 3.08
CA LYS A 74 -7.06 23.74 2.98
C LYS A 74 -5.91 24.42 3.71
N GLU A 75 -5.47 23.83 4.82
CA GLU A 75 -4.40 24.37 5.67
C GLU A 75 -3.02 24.23 5.02
N GLY A 76 -2.90 23.37 4.01
CA GLY A 76 -1.70 23.25 3.19
C GLY A 76 -1.00 21.90 3.36
N ARG A 77 0.13 21.77 2.64
CA ARG A 77 0.95 20.56 2.67
C ARG A 77 1.49 20.35 4.09
N GLU A 78 1.52 19.10 4.53
CA GLU A 78 2.00 18.70 5.87
C GLU A 78 1.11 19.17 7.03
N SER A 79 -0.09 19.68 6.75
CA SER A 79 -1.04 19.93 7.84
C SER A 79 -1.35 18.64 8.58
N MET A 80 -1.26 18.74 9.91
CA MET A 80 -1.54 17.66 10.83
C MET A 80 -2.50 18.14 11.92
N ASP A 81 -3.41 17.26 12.30
CA ASP A 81 -4.24 17.41 13.49
C ASP A 81 -3.87 16.29 14.47
N HIS A 82 -3.75 16.62 15.75
CA HIS A 82 -3.49 15.65 16.79
C HIS A 82 -4.48 15.80 17.94
N ARG A 83 -4.82 14.67 18.55
CA ARG A 83 -5.69 14.59 19.71
C ARG A 83 -5.04 13.65 20.72
N VAL A 84 -4.91 14.12 21.95
CA VAL A 84 -4.56 13.26 23.09
C VAL A 84 -5.86 12.83 23.75
N ALA A 85 -5.96 11.53 24.04
CA ALA A 85 -7.08 10.96 24.76
C ALA A 85 -6.55 10.03 25.85
N GLU A 86 -7.18 10.07 27.02
CA GLU A 86 -6.89 9.16 28.12
C GLU A 86 -7.79 7.93 28.01
N VAL A 87 -7.18 6.75 27.99
CA VAL A 87 -7.87 5.45 27.97
C VAL A 87 -7.24 4.58 29.04
N ASP A 88 -8.03 4.14 30.02
CA ASP A 88 -7.59 3.31 31.15
C ASP A 88 -6.38 3.86 31.91
N GLY A 89 -6.35 5.18 32.15
CA GLY A 89 -5.25 5.86 32.84
C GLY A 89 -3.98 6.03 32.00
N VAL A 90 -4.07 5.79 30.68
CA VAL A 90 -2.95 5.93 29.74
C VAL A 90 -3.28 6.96 28.67
N GLU A 91 -2.39 7.94 28.49
CA GLU A 91 -2.49 8.91 27.40
C GLU A 91 -2.06 8.31 26.06
N LEU A 92 -2.97 8.35 25.09
CA LEU A 92 -2.72 7.97 23.71
C LEU A 92 -2.85 9.19 22.79
N CYS A 93 -1.96 9.31 21.82
CA CYS A 93 -2.01 10.38 20.82
C CYS A 93 -2.45 9.83 19.47
N ALA A 94 -3.57 10.34 18.96
CA ALA A 94 -4.03 10.10 17.60
C ALA A 94 -3.56 11.26 16.71
N VAL A 95 -2.86 10.94 15.63
CA VAL A 95 -2.35 11.91 14.66
C VAL A 95 -2.98 11.63 13.31
N ARG A 96 -3.46 12.68 12.65
CA ARG A 96 -3.93 12.65 11.26
C ARG A 96 -3.12 13.65 10.47
N CYS A 97 -2.43 13.18 9.45
CA CYS A 97 -1.70 14.00 8.50
C CYS A 97 -2.22 13.73 7.08
N VAL A 98 -2.22 14.75 6.23
CA VAL A 98 -2.49 14.58 4.79
C VAL A 98 -1.17 14.49 4.03
N ALA A 99 -1.03 13.43 3.23
CA ALA A 99 0.11 13.20 2.36
C ALA A 99 -0.33 13.40 0.89
N GLU A 100 -0.73 14.61 0.51
CA GLU A 100 -1.06 14.88 -0.90
C GLU A 100 -0.51 16.23 -1.40
N PHE A 101 0.39 16.16 -2.40
CA PHE A 101 0.43 17.10 -3.52
C PHE A 101 1.24 16.55 -4.71
N MET A 102 0.59 15.85 -5.65
CA MET A 102 0.83 15.99 -7.09
C MET A 102 -0.49 15.68 -7.82
N LEU A 103 -0.83 16.51 -8.82
CA LEU A 103 -2.08 16.56 -9.61
C LEU A 103 -3.14 17.58 -9.14
N LYS A 104 -2.75 18.84 -8.89
CA LYS A 104 -3.69 19.97 -9.16
C LYS A 104 -3.81 20.17 -10.67
N SER A 105 -4.69 19.41 -11.33
CA SER A 105 -5.36 19.76 -12.60
C SER A 105 -6.35 18.70 -13.10
N ALA A 106 -7.21 18.16 -12.23
CA ALA A 106 -8.37 17.38 -12.69
C ALA A 106 -9.67 17.91 -12.05
N PRO A 107 -10.74 18.15 -12.83
CA PRO A 107 -12.03 18.60 -12.30
C PRO A 107 -12.66 17.50 -11.43
N PRO A 108 -13.56 17.86 -10.49
CA PRO A 108 -14.13 16.91 -9.54
C PRO A 108 -15.01 15.90 -10.27
N THR A 109 -14.63 14.62 -10.25
CA THR A 109 -15.49 13.54 -10.73
C THR A 109 -16.52 13.18 -9.64
N PRO A 110 -17.80 12.98 -10.01
CA PRO A 110 -18.83 12.61 -9.06
C PRO A 110 -18.62 11.18 -8.54
N SER A 111 -18.97 10.98 -7.27
CA SER A 111 -18.89 9.73 -6.54
C SER A 111 -19.44 8.54 -7.34
N THR A 112 -18.61 7.53 -7.61
CA THR A 112 -19.08 6.21 -8.04
C THR A 112 -18.90 5.21 -6.91
N LYS A 113 -20.02 4.55 -6.56
CA LYS A 113 -20.13 3.51 -5.54
C LYS A 113 -19.26 2.31 -5.91
N ARG A 114 -18.74 1.62 -4.89
CA ARG A 114 -18.08 0.32 -5.01
C ARG A 114 -19.02 -0.71 -5.65
N GLY A 115 -18.54 -1.36 -6.69
CA GLY A 115 -19.19 -2.48 -7.38
C GLY A 115 -18.70 -2.56 -8.83
N ARG A 116 -18.29 -3.76 -9.27
CA ARG A 116 -17.82 -4.06 -10.63
C ARG A 116 -19.01 -4.13 -11.59
N PRO A 117 -19.09 -3.29 -12.64
CA PRO A 117 -20.05 -3.50 -13.70
C PRO A 117 -19.38 -4.17 -14.90
N SER A 118 -20.08 -5.17 -15.44
CA SER A 118 -19.80 -5.87 -16.69
C SER A 118 -20.18 -5.02 -17.91
N LEU A 119 -19.63 -5.41 -19.07
CA LEU A 119 -19.89 -4.92 -20.43
C LEU A 119 -21.31 -4.37 -20.64
N ASP A 120 -21.39 -3.23 -21.34
CA ASP A 120 -22.17 -3.22 -22.58
C ASP A 120 -21.62 -2.23 -23.61
N SER A 121 -21.86 -2.55 -24.87
CA SER A 121 -21.27 -1.98 -26.08
C SER A 121 -22.14 -0.86 -26.63
N THR A 122 -21.56 0.24 -27.11
CA THR A 122 -22.04 0.92 -28.34
C THR A 122 -21.01 1.92 -28.86
N SER A 123 -21.18 2.26 -30.14
CA SER A 123 -20.20 2.47 -31.19
C SER A 123 -19.98 3.93 -31.61
N ASN A 124 -19.01 4.10 -32.54
CA ASN A 124 -18.83 5.17 -33.54
C ASN A 124 -18.16 6.49 -33.09
N GLU A 125 -17.31 7.16 -33.86
CA GLU A 125 -16.53 6.90 -35.09
C GLU A 125 -15.67 8.17 -35.33
N ASN A 126 -14.47 7.99 -35.91
CA ASN A 126 -13.72 8.94 -36.76
C ASN A 126 -13.14 10.22 -36.09
N ASN A 127 -11.92 10.71 -36.36
CA ASN A 127 -11.08 10.63 -37.54
C ASN A 127 -9.59 10.93 -37.25
N GLN A 128 -8.73 10.18 -37.94
CA GLN A 128 -7.45 10.57 -38.58
C GLN A 128 -6.23 11.02 -37.75
N THR A 129 -5.37 10.02 -37.51
CA THR A 129 -3.97 9.96 -37.97
C THR A 129 -3.15 11.25 -38.03
N THR A 130 -2.25 11.41 -37.06
CA THR A 130 -0.86 11.75 -37.34
C THR A 130 0.05 10.72 -36.66
N THR A 131 0.95 10.17 -37.47
CA THR A 131 1.94 9.16 -37.10
C THR A 131 3.01 9.78 -36.18
N SER A 132 2.83 9.65 -34.88
CA SER A 132 3.95 9.82 -33.94
C SER A 132 4.50 8.44 -33.56
N ARG A 133 5.80 8.26 -33.85
CA ARG A 133 6.54 7.04 -33.50
C ARG A 133 6.36 6.77 -32.00
N ALA A 134 5.96 5.55 -31.67
CA ALA A 134 5.87 5.09 -30.28
C ALA A 134 7.21 5.35 -29.59
N VAL A 135 7.20 6.24 -28.60
CA VAL A 135 8.33 6.45 -27.68
C VAL A 135 8.62 5.08 -27.05
N PRO A 136 9.85 4.54 -27.14
CA PRO A 136 10.17 3.31 -26.43
C PRO A 136 10.00 3.58 -24.94
N ASN A 137 9.14 2.79 -24.27
CA ASN A 137 8.97 2.86 -22.82
C ASN A 137 10.35 2.88 -22.17
N SER A 138 10.60 3.88 -21.32
CA SER A 138 11.87 4.05 -20.63
C SER A 138 12.24 2.74 -19.92
N ILE A 139 13.42 2.24 -20.26
CA ILE A 139 13.99 1.05 -19.63
C ILE A 139 14.08 1.36 -18.12
N PRO A 140 13.45 0.57 -17.24
CA PRO A 140 13.50 0.82 -15.81
C PRO A 140 14.94 0.69 -15.28
N PRO A 141 15.32 1.46 -14.25
CA PRO A 141 16.68 1.50 -13.71
C PRO A 141 17.14 0.12 -13.22
N SER A 142 18.45 -0.14 -13.29
CA SER A 142 19.08 -1.43 -12.96
C SER A 142 18.74 -1.93 -11.55
N SER A 143 18.49 -1.01 -10.62
CA SER A 143 18.04 -1.30 -9.24
C SER A 143 16.67 -1.96 -9.16
N VAL A 144 15.79 -1.75 -10.16
CA VAL A 144 14.47 -2.42 -10.27
C VAL A 144 14.58 -3.68 -11.13
N ARG A 145 15.51 -3.70 -12.11
CA ARG A 145 15.74 -4.84 -13.00
C ARG A 145 16.34 -6.06 -12.27
N LEU A 146 17.23 -5.83 -11.31
CA LEU A 146 18.03 -6.86 -10.63
C LEU A 146 17.60 -7.13 -9.17
N ASP A 147 16.45 -6.62 -8.76
CA ASP A 147 15.97 -6.68 -7.36
C ASP A 147 15.60 -8.10 -6.88
N LYS A 148 15.70 -9.15 -7.73
CA LYS A 148 15.40 -10.58 -7.42
C LYS A 148 14.01 -10.89 -6.83
N PHE A 149 13.20 -9.89 -6.48
CA PHE A 149 11.88 -10.00 -5.86
C PHE A 149 10.80 -9.32 -6.70
N ASP A 150 9.58 -9.87 -6.65
CA ASP A 150 8.33 -9.34 -7.22
C ASP A 150 8.20 -9.29 -8.74
N HIS A 151 8.85 -10.21 -9.47
CA HIS A 151 8.68 -10.35 -10.92
C HIS A 151 7.80 -11.57 -11.26
N TRP A 152 6.47 -11.43 -11.15
CA TRP A 152 5.53 -12.50 -11.49
C TRP A 152 5.17 -12.52 -12.98
N PRO A 153 5.20 -13.69 -13.64
CA PRO A 153 4.72 -13.83 -15.01
C PRO A 153 3.19 -13.81 -15.05
N ILE A 154 2.63 -12.89 -15.84
CA ILE A 154 1.19 -12.80 -16.12
C ILE A 154 0.92 -12.94 -17.62
N HIS A 155 -0.23 -13.53 -17.95
CA HIS A 155 -0.67 -13.67 -19.33
C HIS A 155 -1.23 -12.34 -19.86
N THR A 156 -0.83 -11.99 -21.08
CA THR A 156 -1.24 -10.78 -21.80
C THR A 156 -1.44 -11.10 -23.29
N SER A 157 -1.77 -10.09 -24.08
CA SER A 157 -1.86 -10.21 -25.54
C SER A 157 -0.53 -10.68 -26.15
N LYS A 158 -0.57 -11.28 -27.34
CA LYS A 158 0.66 -11.67 -28.06
C LYS A 158 1.49 -10.43 -28.38
N GLY A 159 2.78 -10.44 -28.08
CA GLY A 159 3.70 -9.36 -28.43
C GLY A 159 5.15 -9.83 -28.54
N ARG A 160 6.03 -8.95 -29.05
CA ARG A 160 7.46 -9.26 -29.20
C ARG A 160 8.16 -9.23 -27.84
N CYS A 161 9.10 -10.15 -27.65
CA CYS A 161 9.98 -10.16 -26.49
C CYS A 161 10.85 -8.90 -26.47
N ARG A 162 11.06 -8.34 -25.28
CA ARG A 162 11.89 -7.15 -25.06
C ARG A 162 13.28 -7.45 -24.51
N ASN A 163 13.65 -8.74 -24.39
CA ASN A 163 15.00 -9.11 -24.01
C ASN A 163 15.98 -8.82 -25.16
N LEU A 164 17.17 -8.35 -24.82
CA LEU A 164 18.21 -8.02 -25.81
C LEU A 164 18.60 -9.28 -26.60
N GLY A 165 18.55 -9.20 -27.93
CA GLY A 165 18.87 -10.33 -28.81
C GLY A 165 17.75 -11.34 -29.03
N CYS A 166 16.55 -11.17 -28.44
CA CYS A 166 15.42 -12.05 -28.67
C CYS A 166 14.49 -11.53 -29.77
N ILE A 167 14.19 -12.38 -30.77
CA ILE A 167 13.27 -12.08 -31.88
C ILE A 167 11.88 -12.73 -31.65
N GLY A 168 11.73 -13.46 -30.54
CA GLY A 168 10.57 -14.28 -30.24
C GLY A 168 9.31 -13.48 -29.89
N TYR A 169 8.16 -14.15 -29.98
CA TYR A 169 6.87 -13.64 -29.51
C TYR A 169 6.44 -14.38 -28.25
N THR A 170 5.85 -13.64 -27.31
CA THR A 170 5.40 -14.16 -26.02
C THR A 170 4.03 -13.59 -25.67
N ARG A 171 3.28 -14.34 -24.87
CA ARG A 171 2.05 -13.90 -24.20
C ARG A 171 2.30 -13.62 -22.71
N ILE A 172 3.56 -13.65 -22.28
CA ILE A 172 3.96 -13.50 -20.88
C ILE A 172 4.54 -12.10 -20.66
N CYS A 173 4.09 -11.44 -19.61
CA CYS A 173 4.54 -10.12 -19.17
C CYS A 173 4.90 -10.16 -17.69
N CYS A 174 5.94 -9.42 -17.29
CA CYS A 174 6.26 -9.23 -15.87
C CYS A 174 5.34 -8.14 -15.29
N THR A 175 4.77 -8.38 -14.10
CA THR A 175 3.90 -7.43 -13.40
C THR A 175 4.63 -6.14 -12.97
N LYS A 176 5.87 -6.27 -12.51
CA LYS A 176 6.69 -5.16 -11.99
C LYS A 176 7.41 -4.39 -13.10
N CYS A 177 7.99 -5.08 -14.07
CA CYS A 177 8.70 -4.42 -15.19
C CYS A 177 7.78 -4.02 -16.35
N GLN A 178 6.56 -4.59 -16.45
CA GLN A 178 5.67 -4.39 -17.60
C GLN A 178 6.34 -4.71 -18.95
N LEU A 179 7.30 -5.64 -18.94
CA LEU A 179 8.03 -6.09 -20.11
C LEU A 179 7.57 -7.49 -20.50
N ARG A 180 7.45 -7.69 -21.82
CA ARG A 180 7.12 -8.98 -22.41
C ARG A 180 8.39 -9.81 -22.56
N LEU A 181 8.45 -10.95 -21.87
CA LEU A 181 9.62 -11.83 -21.83
C LEU A 181 9.20 -13.26 -22.17
N CYS A 182 10.04 -13.98 -22.92
CA CYS A 182 9.76 -15.38 -23.27
C CYS A 182 9.91 -16.28 -22.04
N LEU A 183 8.95 -17.18 -21.85
CA LEU A 183 8.97 -18.21 -20.81
C LEU A 183 8.54 -19.54 -21.46
N ASN A 184 9.43 -20.11 -22.27
CA ASN A 184 9.21 -21.37 -22.99
C ASN A 184 10.43 -22.28 -22.80
N GLU A 185 10.29 -23.57 -23.09
CA GLU A 185 11.38 -24.56 -23.03
C GLU A 185 12.59 -24.18 -23.89
N LYS A 186 12.37 -23.51 -25.04
CA LYS A 186 13.41 -23.12 -25.99
C LYS A 186 14.10 -21.78 -25.66
N SER A 187 13.45 -20.92 -24.86
CA SER A 187 13.96 -19.58 -24.58
C SER A 187 13.35 -19.05 -23.28
N ASN A 188 14.19 -18.82 -22.28
CA ASN A 188 13.78 -18.35 -20.95
C ASN A 188 14.30 -16.92 -20.67
N CYS A 189 13.93 -16.01 -21.56
CA CYS A 189 14.30 -14.60 -21.44
C CYS A 189 13.72 -13.92 -20.19
N PHE A 190 12.69 -14.50 -19.57
CA PHE A 190 12.17 -14.04 -18.29
C PHE A 190 13.23 -14.18 -17.19
N LYS A 191 13.91 -15.32 -17.11
CA LYS A 191 15.00 -15.55 -16.17
C LYS A 191 16.19 -14.65 -16.48
N ASP A 192 16.63 -14.61 -17.74
CA ASP A 192 17.83 -13.85 -18.16
C ASP A 192 17.72 -12.34 -17.90
N TYR A 193 16.51 -11.78 -17.96
CA TYR A 193 16.30 -10.35 -17.75
C TYR A 193 16.36 -9.95 -16.26
N HIS A 194 16.03 -10.89 -15.36
CA HIS A 194 15.89 -10.69 -13.91
C HIS A 194 17.06 -11.27 -13.08
N HIS A 195 17.99 -12.01 -13.70
CA HIS A 195 19.18 -12.61 -13.05
C HIS A 195 20.49 -11.93 -13.45
#